data_AF-A0A7X7K281-F1
#
_entry.id   AF-A0A7X7K281-F1
#
_cell.length_a   1.000
_cell.length_b   1.000
_cell.length_c   1.000
_cell.angle_alpha   90.00
_cell.angle_beta   90.00
_cell.angle_gamma   90.00
#
_symmetry.space_group_name_H-M   'P 1'
#
loop_
_entity.id
_entity.type
_entity.pdbx_description
1 polymer ?
#
loop_
_entity_poly.entity_id
_entity_poly.type
_entity_poly.pdbx_seq_one_letter_code
_entity_poly.pdbx_strand_id
1 'polypeptide(L)'
;MTTRQRWVIAALALANGLALAALLIWVVPAGRSAAPVGPLPSSTPPVAATPQPTTRPGRWEPDPLDPCEWLAAEHLADAGLAGTVRFSGAQVLHFDLTVPVAPEQLADEAAQTIWLAFDVAAVLQASDQCERFERVLVEVLADGPQTRKFTAEVDTADLSALHSGLITQKLFIDRVRYETALLPPD
;
A
#
# COMPACT_ATOMS: atom_id res chain seq x y z
N MET A 1 -5.44 41.42 -14.29
CA MET A 1 -6.30 40.23 -14.29
C MET A 1 -7.38 40.43 -15.35
N THR A 2 -7.50 39.53 -16.33
CA THR A 2 -8.48 39.68 -17.41
C THR A 2 -9.83 39.08 -17.00
N THR A 3 -10.92 39.65 -17.52
CA THR A 3 -12.30 39.22 -17.19
C THR A 3 -12.53 37.74 -17.47
N ARG A 4 -11.86 37.19 -18.49
CA ARG A 4 -11.89 35.75 -18.82
C ARG A 4 -11.33 34.85 -17.70
N GLN A 5 -10.25 35.28 -17.04
CA GLN A 5 -9.59 34.49 -16.01
C GLN A 5 -10.45 34.40 -14.73
N ARG A 6 -11.19 35.47 -14.42
CA ARG A 6 -12.17 35.48 -13.31
C ARG A 6 -13.31 34.49 -13.53
N TRP A 7 -13.79 34.37 -14.76
CA TRP A 7 -14.86 33.41 -15.11
C TRP A 7 -14.40 31.95 -15.01
N VAL A 8 -13.16 31.65 -15.42
CA VAL A 8 -12.62 30.28 -15.31
C VAL A 8 -12.49 29.85 -13.85
N ILE A 9 -11.99 30.74 -12.98
CA ILE A 9 -11.87 30.43 -11.54
C ILE A 9 -13.25 30.24 -10.89
N ALA A 10 -14.22 31.10 -11.23
CA ALA A 10 -15.58 30.98 -10.72
C ALA A 10 -16.27 29.67 -11.16
N ALA A 11 -16.06 29.25 -12.41
CA ALA A 11 -16.60 27.99 -12.93
C ALA A 11 -15.96 26.77 -12.23
N LEU A 12 -14.65 26.80 -11.99
CA LEU A 12 -13.95 25.71 -11.30
C LEU A 12 -14.43 25.56 -9.84
N ALA A 13 -14.61 26.68 -9.13
CA ALA A 13 -15.09 26.66 -7.75
C ALA A 13 -16.51 26.08 -7.63
N LEU A 14 -17.40 26.41 -8.58
CA LEU A 14 -18.77 25.88 -8.64
C LEU A 14 -18.80 24.36 -8.90
N ALA A 15 -17.96 23.88 -9.82
CA ALA A 15 -17.86 22.46 -10.13
C ALA A 15 -17.36 21.64 -8.93
N ASN A 16 -16.31 22.13 -8.26
CA ASN A 16 -15.76 21.48 -7.06
C ASN A 16 -16.74 21.49 -5.87
N GLY A 17 -17.49 22.58 -5.70
CA GLY A 17 -18.53 22.66 -4.66
C GLY A 17 -19.67 21.65 -4.87
N LEU A 18 -20.11 21.47 -6.11
CA LEU A 18 -21.14 20.47 -6.48
C LEU A 18 -20.65 19.04 -6.25
N ALA A 19 -19.40 18.73 -6.57
CA ALA A 19 -18.81 17.41 -6.35
C ALA A 19 -18.74 17.07 -4.85
N LEU A 20 -18.31 18.00 -4.01
CA LEU A 20 -18.25 17.81 -2.55
C LEU A 20 -19.64 17.66 -1.93
N ALA A 21 -20.64 18.42 -2.40
CA ALA A 21 -22.01 18.30 -1.93
C ALA A 21 -22.63 16.93 -2.28
N ALA A 22 -22.36 16.40 -3.48
CA ALA A 22 -22.81 15.07 -3.88
C ALA A 22 -22.18 13.95 -3.02
N LEU A 23 -20.90 14.10 -2.68
CA LEU A 23 -20.16 13.15 -1.83
C LEU A 23 -20.74 13.09 -0.41
N LEU A 24 -21.11 14.23 0.17
CA LEU A 24 -21.71 14.29 1.51
C LEU A 24 -23.11 13.68 1.58
N ILE A 25 -23.88 13.71 0.49
CA ILE A 25 -25.22 13.09 0.42
C ILE A 25 -25.12 11.55 0.38
N TRP A 26 -24.01 10.99 -0.09
CA TRP A 26 -23.81 9.55 -0.18
C TRP A 26 -23.39 8.87 1.14
N VAL A 27 -22.93 9.63 2.14
CA VAL A 27 -22.48 9.09 3.45
C VAL A 27 -23.63 9.04 4.48
N VAL A 28 -24.89 8.86 4.04
CA VAL A 28 -26.00 8.59 4.96
C VAL A 28 -25.98 7.09 5.31
N PRO A 29 -25.70 6.69 6.57
CA PRO A 29 -25.67 5.29 6.94
C PRO A 29 -27.11 4.74 6.95
N ALA A 30 -27.40 3.84 6.02
CA ALA A 30 -28.61 3.02 6.07
C ALA A 30 -28.57 2.16 7.36
N GLY A 31 -29.65 2.26 8.13
CA GLY A 31 -29.76 1.73 9.47
C GLY A 31 -29.59 0.21 9.59
N ARG A 32 -29.02 -0.20 10.73
CA ARG A 32 -29.16 -1.56 11.24
C ARG A 32 -30.17 -1.55 12.39
N SER A 33 -31.41 -1.90 12.06
CA SER A 33 -32.36 -2.45 13.02
C SER A 33 -32.22 -3.96 13.02
N ALA A 34 -31.78 -4.54 14.14
CA ALA A 34 -32.29 -5.82 14.65
C ALA A 34 -31.69 -6.11 16.04
N ALA A 35 -32.57 -6.25 17.02
CA ALA A 35 -32.38 -6.98 18.28
C ALA A 35 -33.66 -7.83 18.48
N PRO A 36 -33.77 -8.71 19.49
CA PRO A 36 -32.83 -9.65 20.09
C PRO A 36 -33.37 -11.10 19.93
N VAL A 37 -32.54 -12.15 20.02
CA VAL A 37 -33.05 -13.52 20.23
C VAL A 37 -32.28 -14.17 21.38
N GLY A 38 -33.05 -14.59 22.39
CA GLY A 38 -32.58 -15.10 23.66
C GLY A 38 -31.97 -16.51 23.62
N PRO A 39 -31.43 -16.97 24.76
CA PRO A 39 -30.68 -18.22 24.90
C PRO A 39 -31.61 -19.39 25.27
N LEU A 40 -31.23 -20.64 24.93
CA LEU A 40 -31.61 -21.92 25.59
C LEU A 40 -30.99 -23.12 24.84
N PRO A 41 -30.88 -24.33 25.43
CA PRO A 41 -29.60 -24.88 25.88
C PRO A 41 -29.14 -26.15 25.13
N SER A 42 -27.85 -26.46 25.31
CA SER A 42 -27.15 -27.68 24.86
C SER A 42 -27.68 -28.95 25.50
N SER A 43 -27.84 -30.02 24.70
CA SER A 43 -28.06 -31.39 25.18
C SER A 43 -27.75 -32.43 24.10
N THR A 44 -26.56 -33.05 24.12
CA THR A 44 -26.26 -34.34 23.47
C THR A 44 -25.00 -34.97 24.12
N PRO A 45 -24.84 -36.31 24.12
CA PRO A 45 -24.35 -37.12 25.24
C PRO A 45 -22.85 -37.46 25.15
N PRO A 46 -22.26 -38.10 26.18
CA PRO A 46 -20.84 -38.44 26.18
C PRO A 46 -20.61 -39.68 25.32
N VAL A 47 -19.97 -39.50 24.16
CA VAL A 47 -19.39 -40.60 23.39
C VAL A 47 -17.91 -40.71 23.74
N ALA A 48 -17.52 -41.94 24.02
CA ALA A 48 -16.24 -42.42 24.52
C ALA A 48 -15.01 -41.69 23.96
N ALA A 49 -14.15 -41.24 24.89
CA ALA A 49 -12.84 -40.69 24.63
C ALA A 49 -11.96 -41.73 23.90
N THR A 50 -11.74 -41.48 22.62
CA THR A 50 -10.57 -42.01 21.90
C THR A 50 -9.41 -41.06 22.23
N PRO A 51 -8.19 -41.53 22.56
CA PRO A 51 -7.06 -40.66 22.84
C PRO A 51 -6.67 -39.91 21.57
N GLN A 52 -7.22 -38.71 21.38
CA GLN A 52 -6.73 -37.77 20.38
C GLN A 52 -5.37 -37.25 20.83
N PRO A 53 -4.36 -37.24 19.95
CA PRO A 53 -3.13 -36.51 20.22
C PRO A 53 -3.53 -35.06 20.49
N THR A 54 -3.26 -34.59 21.71
CA THR A 54 -3.48 -33.21 22.10
C THR A 54 -2.43 -32.36 21.40
N THR A 55 -2.62 -32.07 20.12
CA THR A 55 -2.06 -30.87 19.50
C THR A 55 -2.77 -29.71 20.15
N ARG A 56 -2.15 -29.19 21.22
CA ARG A 56 -2.44 -27.87 21.77
C ARG A 56 -2.61 -26.94 20.56
N PRO A 57 -3.74 -26.22 20.38
CA PRO A 57 -3.77 -25.17 19.38
C PRO A 57 -2.65 -24.23 19.78
N GLY A 58 -1.56 -24.26 19.00
CA GLY A 58 -0.56 -23.21 19.04
C GLY A 58 -1.35 -21.95 18.84
N ARG A 59 -1.47 -21.16 19.90
CA ARG A 59 -1.94 -19.79 19.81
C ARG A 59 -1.00 -19.17 18.78
N TRP A 60 -1.50 -18.97 17.56
CA TRP A 60 -0.85 -18.11 16.59
C TRP A 60 -0.92 -16.73 17.22
N GLU A 61 0.03 -16.45 18.11
CA GLU A 61 0.36 -15.09 18.46
C GLU A 61 1.08 -14.61 17.19
N PRO A 62 0.48 -13.70 16.40
CA PRO A 62 1.22 -13.08 15.32
C PRO A 62 2.47 -12.48 15.95
N ASP A 63 3.65 -12.69 15.37
CA ASP A 63 4.80 -11.89 15.76
C ASP A 63 4.36 -10.42 15.68
N PRO A 64 4.59 -9.61 16.73
CA PRO A 64 4.20 -8.22 16.70
C PRO A 64 4.94 -7.57 15.52
N LEU A 65 4.17 -7.20 14.48
CA LEU A 65 4.67 -6.47 13.33
C LEU A 65 5.47 -5.26 13.82
N ASP A 66 6.60 -4.99 13.17
CA ASP A 66 7.35 -3.78 13.47
C ASP A 66 6.41 -2.57 13.25
N PRO A 67 6.34 -1.60 14.19
CA PRO A 67 5.47 -0.43 14.03
C PRO A 67 5.68 0.28 12.69
N CYS A 68 6.91 0.27 12.16
CA CYS A 68 7.21 0.84 10.86
C CYS A 68 6.63 0.03 9.70
N GLU A 69 6.71 -1.31 9.76
CA GLU A 69 6.10 -2.17 8.74
C GLU A 69 4.57 -2.01 8.71
N TRP A 70 3.94 -1.91 9.88
CA TRP A 70 2.51 -1.65 9.97
C TRP A 70 2.14 -0.30 9.36
N LEU A 71 2.83 0.77 9.75
CA LEU A 71 2.59 2.12 9.22
C LEU A 71 2.85 2.19 7.71
N ALA A 72 3.87 1.48 7.23
CA ALA A 72 4.18 1.38 5.81
C ALA A 72 3.08 0.66 5.02
N ALA A 73 2.56 -0.45 5.55
CA ALA A 73 1.44 -1.15 4.94
C ALA A 73 0.17 -0.28 4.90
N GLU A 74 -0.09 0.52 5.95
CA GLU A 74 -1.18 1.50 5.98
C GLU A 74 -1.03 2.55 4.87
N HIS A 75 0.14 3.16 4.74
CA HIS A 75 0.39 4.16 3.70
C HIS A 75 0.36 3.58 2.27
N LEU A 76 0.80 2.35 2.07
CA LEU A 76 0.62 1.66 0.77
C LEU A 76 -0.86 1.49 0.43
N ALA A 77 -1.67 1.05 1.39
CA ALA A 77 -3.10 0.87 1.19
C ALA A 77 -3.80 2.20 0.87
N ASP A 78 -3.43 3.28 1.58
CA ASP A 78 -3.93 4.64 1.30
C ASP A 78 -3.53 5.14 -0.10
N ALA A 79 -2.36 4.74 -0.59
CA ALA A 79 -1.91 5.00 -1.96
C ALA A 79 -2.59 4.11 -3.02
N GLY A 80 -3.47 3.19 -2.61
CA GLY A 80 -4.15 2.24 -3.49
C GLY A 80 -3.25 1.11 -3.99
N LEU A 81 -2.13 0.86 -3.31
CA LEU A 81 -1.18 -0.19 -3.67
C LEU A 81 -1.47 -1.47 -2.88
N ALA A 82 -1.38 -2.62 -3.56
CA ALA A 82 -1.51 -3.93 -2.95
C ALA A 82 -0.13 -4.61 -2.90
N GLY A 83 0.22 -5.16 -1.74
CA GLY A 83 1.51 -5.81 -1.54
C GLY A 83 1.83 -6.10 -0.08
N THR A 84 3.08 -6.45 0.16
CA THR A 84 3.64 -6.65 1.50
C THR A 84 4.82 -5.72 1.73
N VAL A 85 5.03 -5.33 2.99
CA VAL A 85 6.19 -4.56 3.42
C VAL A 85 7.02 -5.42 4.35
N ARG A 86 8.34 -5.36 4.19
CA ARG A 86 9.28 -6.02 5.07
C ARG A 86 10.42 -5.09 5.40
N PHE A 87 10.77 -5.03 6.67
CA PHE A 87 11.97 -4.38 7.14
C PHE A 87 13.04 -5.45 7.32
N SER A 88 13.94 -5.57 6.34
CA SER A 88 15.00 -6.57 6.43
C SER A 88 16.19 -6.02 7.24
N GLY A 89 16.70 -6.84 8.18
CA GLY A 89 17.87 -6.49 8.99
C GLY A 89 19.02 -6.02 8.09
N ALA A 90 19.54 -4.81 8.38
CA ALA A 90 20.41 -3.95 7.55
C ALA A 90 19.74 -2.72 6.90
N GLN A 91 18.70 -2.16 7.53
CA GLN A 91 18.19 -0.81 7.22
C GLN A 91 17.62 -0.69 5.79
N VAL A 92 17.03 -1.76 5.26
CA VAL A 92 16.36 -1.74 3.96
C VAL A 92 14.86 -1.91 4.15
N LEU A 93 14.09 -0.92 3.69
CA LEU A 93 12.65 -1.00 3.55
C LEU A 93 12.32 -1.66 2.21
N HIS A 94 11.70 -2.83 2.24
CA HIS A 94 11.37 -3.61 1.06
C HIS A 94 9.86 -3.65 0.86
N PHE A 95 9.42 -3.20 -0.32
CA PHE A 95 8.06 -3.31 -0.80
C PHE A 95 7.96 -4.40 -1.87
N ASP A 96 7.11 -5.40 -1.63
CA ASP A 96 6.75 -6.43 -2.60
C ASP A 96 5.32 -6.14 -3.07
N LEU A 97 5.17 -5.60 -4.28
CA LEU A 97 3.91 -5.10 -4.81
C LEU A 97 3.42 -5.97 -5.96
N THR A 98 2.11 -6.07 -6.11
CA THR A 98 1.48 -6.79 -7.22
C THR A 98 0.54 -5.87 -7.97
N VAL A 99 0.70 -5.81 -9.28
CA VAL A 99 -0.18 -5.04 -10.16
C VAL A 99 -0.86 -5.96 -11.17
N PRO A 100 -2.20 -5.89 -11.31
CA PRO A 100 -2.91 -6.57 -12.39
C PRO A 100 -2.81 -5.71 -13.65
N VAL A 101 -2.05 -6.16 -14.65
CA VAL A 101 -1.67 -5.31 -15.79
C VAL A 101 -2.20 -5.86 -17.10
N ALA A 102 -2.71 -4.96 -17.93
CA ALA A 102 -2.88 -5.24 -19.35
C ALA A 102 -1.49 -5.34 -20.02
N PRO A 103 -1.26 -6.26 -20.98
CA PRO A 103 0.06 -6.49 -21.56
C PRO A 103 0.70 -5.26 -22.21
N GLU A 104 -0.13 -4.28 -22.59
CA GLU A 104 0.25 -3.14 -23.42
C GLU A 104 0.80 -1.95 -22.62
N GLN A 105 0.52 -1.88 -21.31
CA GLN A 105 0.88 -0.75 -20.42
C GLN A 105 1.76 -1.17 -19.24
N LEU A 106 2.26 -2.40 -19.29
CA LEU A 106 2.87 -3.10 -18.18
C LEU A 106 4.07 -2.34 -17.55
N ALA A 107 4.94 -1.75 -18.38
CA ALA A 107 6.10 -1.00 -17.88
C ALA A 107 5.72 0.36 -17.27
N ASP A 108 4.74 1.05 -17.85
CA ASP A 108 4.31 2.37 -17.36
C ASP A 108 3.57 2.25 -16.03
N GLU A 109 2.70 1.24 -15.89
CA GLU A 109 2.00 0.94 -14.63
C GLU A 109 2.98 0.50 -13.53
N ALA A 110 3.96 -0.35 -13.86
CA ALA A 110 5.00 -0.74 -12.91
C ALA A 110 5.85 0.47 -12.48
N ALA A 111 6.23 1.34 -13.41
CA ALA A 111 6.96 2.56 -13.11
C ALA A 111 6.15 3.50 -12.19
N GLN A 112 4.88 3.72 -12.50
CA GLN A 112 4.00 4.54 -11.64
C GLN A 112 3.87 3.95 -10.24
N THR A 113 3.73 2.63 -10.14
CA THR A 113 3.67 1.91 -8.87
C THR A 113 4.95 2.07 -8.05
N ILE A 114 6.12 1.97 -8.70
CA ILE A 114 7.42 2.23 -8.07
C ILE A 114 7.50 3.65 -7.52
N TRP A 115 7.07 4.65 -8.30
CA TRP A 115 7.09 6.04 -7.85
C TRP A 115 6.18 6.29 -6.66
N LEU A 116 4.97 5.74 -6.67
CA LEU A 116 4.05 5.83 -5.52
C LEU A 116 4.65 5.17 -4.27
N ALA A 117 5.35 4.03 -4.42
CA ALA A 117 6.03 3.38 -3.30
C ALA A 117 7.20 4.22 -2.76
N PHE A 118 7.94 4.93 -3.62
CA PHE A 118 8.95 5.90 -3.19
C PHE A 118 8.34 7.10 -2.45
N ASP A 119 7.19 7.62 -2.89
CA ASP A 119 6.48 8.68 -2.16
C ASP A 119 6.06 8.18 -0.76
N VAL A 120 5.57 6.95 -0.65
CA VAL A 120 5.27 6.30 0.64
C VAL A 120 6.51 6.19 1.51
N ALA A 121 7.64 5.74 0.97
CA ALA A 121 8.91 5.69 1.71
C ALA A 121 9.36 7.07 2.21
N ALA A 122 9.15 8.13 1.44
CA ALA A 122 9.52 9.47 1.86
C ALA A 122 8.68 9.96 3.04
N VAL A 123 7.37 9.66 3.04
CA VAL A 123 6.47 9.93 4.17
C VAL A 123 6.91 9.15 5.41
N LEU A 124 7.26 7.88 5.25
CA LEU A 124 7.75 7.04 6.35
C LEU A 124 9.06 7.57 6.93
N GLN A 125 9.97 8.06 6.10
CA GLN A 125 11.24 8.63 6.58
C GLN A 125 11.02 9.88 7.44
N ALA A 126 9.96 10.64 7.19
CA ALA A 126 9.60 11.81 8.00
C ALA A 126 8.90 11.45 9.33
N SER A 127 8.61 10.17 9.58
CA SER A 127 7.97 9.68 10.80
C SER A 127 9.01 9.17 11.80
N ASP A 128 8.90 9.62 13.05
CA ASP A 128 9.75 9.18 14.17
C ASP A 128 9.74 7.66 14.38
N GLN A 129 8.69 6.97 13.92
CA GLN A 129 8.52 5.52 14.08
C GLN A 129 9.35 4.71 13.07
N CYS A 130 9.88 5.36 12.02
CA CYS A 130 10.43 4.72 10.83
C CYS A 130 11.84 5.23 10.43
N GLU A 131 12.52 6.04 11.25
CA GLU A 131 13.78 6.74 10.92
C GLU A 131 15.01 5.84 10.62
N ARG A 132 14.85 4.55 10.37
CA ARG A 132 15.94 3.56 10.44
C ARG A 132 16.32 2.90 9.13
N PHE A 133 15.67 3.20 8.00
CA PHE A 133 16.10 2.65 6.71
C PHE A 133 16.95 3.64 5.91
N GLU A 134 18.07 3.11 5.42
CA GLU A 134 19.02 3.82 4.57
C GLU A 134 18.78 3.56 3.09
N ARG A 135 18.05 2.48 2.77
CA ARG A 135 17.69 2.10 1.41
C ARG A 135 16.24 1.68 1.30
N VAL A 136 15.68 1.90 0.11
CA VAL A 136 14.35 1.48 -0.28
C VAL A 136 14.47 0.56 -1.49
N LEU A 137 13.88 -0.62 -1.39
CA LEU A 137 13.77 -1.60 -2.45
C LEU A 137 12.29 -1.78 -2.80
N VAL A 138 11.93 -1.55 -4.06
CA VAL A 138 10.58 -1.79 -4.57
C VAL A 138 10.66 -2.90 -5.60
N GLU A 139 9.92 -3.97 -5.37
CA GLU A 139 9.73 -5.05 -6.32
C GLU A 139 8.25 -5.06 -6.75
N VAL A 140 8.00 -4.92 -8.06
CA VAL A 140 6.66 -4.98 -8.63
C VAL A 140 6.54 -6.23 -9.49
N LEU A 141 5.62 -7.10 -9.09
CA LEU A 141 5.18 -8.24 -9.87
C LEU A 141 4.00 -7.82 -10.75
N ALA A 142 4.24 -7.84 -12.05
CA ALA A 142 3.25 -7.60 -13.07
C ALA A 142 2.60 -8.93 -13.48
N ASP A 143 1.40 -9.18 -12.95
CA ASP A 143 0.65 -10.40 -13.22
C ASP A 143 -0.10 -10.29 -14.54
N GLY A 144 0.25 -11.14 -15.50
CA GLY A 144 -0.30 -11.16 -16.85
C GLY A 144 0.09 -12.43 -17.61
N PRO A 145 -0.10 -12.49 -18.95
CA PRO A 145 0.26 -13.67 -19.76
C PRO A 145 1.75 -14.04 -19.70
N GLN A 146 2.60 -13.06 -19.39
CA GLN A 146 4.00 -13.26 -19.06
C GLN A 146 4.29 -12.46 -17.80
N THR A 147 4.44 -13.16 -16.68
CA THR A 147 4.77 -12.54 -15.40
C THR A 147 6.14 -11.86 -15.52
N ARG A 148 6.19 -10.58 -15.17
CA ARG A 148 7.42 -9.80 -15.16
C ARG A 148 7.65 -9.21 -13.79
N LYS A 149 8.92 -9.14 -13.40
CA LYS A 149 9.37 -8.46 -12.19
C LYS A 149 10.11 -7.19 -12.55
N PHE A 150 9.69 -6.08 -11.96
CA PHE A 150 10.40 -4.80 -12.00
C PHE A 150 10.97 -4.56 -10.63
N THR A 151 12.23 -4.14 -10.58
CA THR A 151 12.92 -3.84 -9.33
C THR A 151 13.47 -2.43 -9.43
N ALA A 152 13.28 -1.64 -8.38
CA ALA A 152 13.88 -0.34 -8.22
C ALA A 152 14.50 -0.20 -6.83
N GLU A 153 15.74 0.24 -6.77
CA GLU A 153 16.48 0.45 -5.51
C GLU A 153 17.00 1.88 -5.47
N VAL A 154 16.87 2.54 -4.31
CA VAL A 154 17.40 3.88 -4.08
C VAL A 154 17.83 4.09 -2.63
N ASP A 155 18.82 4.96 -2.43
CA ASP A 155 19.22 5.41 -1.11
C ASP A 155 18.21 6.42 -0.56
N THR A 156 17.84 6.29 0.71
CA THR A 156 16.86 7.20 1.33
C THR A 156 17.38 8.64 1.42
N ALA A 157 18.70 8.85 1.38
CA ALA A 157 19.30 10.17 1.28
C ALA A 157 18.94 10.89 -0.03
N ASP A 158 18.92 10.17 -1.16
CA ASP A 158 18.52 10.72 -2.45
C ASP A 158 17.03 10.98 -2.51
N LEU A 159 16.22 10.12 -1.89
CA LEU A 159 14.77 10.30 -1.77
C LEU A 159 14.43 11.57 -0.98
N SER A 160 15.12 11.80 0.14
CA SER A 160 15.01 13.02 0.94
C SER A 160 15.50 14.25 0.18
N ALA A 161 16.61 14.13 -0.56
CA ALA A 161 17.16 15.20 -1.38
C ALA A 161 16.18 15.60 -2.52
N LEU A 162 15.46 14.64 -3.10
CA LEU A 162 14.42 14.91 -4.09
C LEU A 162 13.26 15.68 -3.46
N HIS A 163 12.73 15.20 -2.33
CA HIS A 163 11.58 15.82 -1.65
C HIS A 163 11.87 17.23 -1.12
N SER A 164 13.11 17.49 -0.70
CA SER A 164 13.56 18.82 -0.29
C SER A 164 13.94 19.74 -1.46
N GLY A 165 13.91 19.24 -2.70
CA GLY A 165 14.27 19.99 -3.90
C GLY A 165 15.78 20.23 -4.06
N LEU A 166 16.62 19.51 -3.32
CA LEU A 166 18.09 19.58 -3.42
C LEU A 166 18.61 18.92 -4.70
N ILE A 167 17.92 17.90 -5.20
CA ILE A 167 18.18 17.31 -6.51
C ILE A 167 16.95 17.39 -7.40
N THR A 168 17.17 17.43 -8.71
CA THR A 168 16.07 17.39 -9.68
C THR A 168 15.55 15.96 -9.85
N GLN A 169 14.29 15.81 -10.28
CA GLN A 169 13.73 14.50 -10.62
C GLN A 169 14.58 13.74 -11.63
N LYS A 170 15.14 14.44 -12.64
CA LYS A 170 16.03 13.82 -13.62
C LYS A 170 17.27 13.21 -12.96
N LEU A 171 17.94 13.97 -12.08
CA LEU A 171 19.10 13.48 -11.36
C LEU A 171 18.76 12.32 -10.42
N PHE A 172 17.59 12.35 -9.79
CA PHE A 172 17.11 11.24 -8.98
C PHE A 172 16.90 9.97 -9.83
N ILE A 173 16.23 10.08 -10.99
CA ILE A 173 16.05 8.94 -11.92
C ILE A 173 17.40 8.33 -12.30
N ASP A 174 18.41 9.15 -12.55
CA ASP A 174 19.76 8.67 -12.91
C ASP A 174 20.47 7.94 -11.74
N ARG A 175 19.99 8.10 -10.49
CA ARG A 175 20.53 7.46 -9.28
C ARG A 175 19.76 6.22 -8.85
N VAL A 176 18.51 6.08 -9.27
CA VAL A 176 17.72 4.87 -9.00
C VAL A 176 18.28 3.71 -9.84
N ARG A 177 18.55 2.58 -9.18
CA ARG A 177 18.93 1.35 -9.86
C ARG A 177 17.66 0.61 -10.29
N TYR A 178 17.50 0.42 -11.59
CA TYR A 178 16.36 -0.31 -12.16
C TYR A 178 16.80 -1.66 -12.72
N GLU A 179 16.01 -2.70 -12.45
CA GLU A 179 16.17 -4.03 -13.04
C GLU A 179 14.83 -4.58 -13.51
N THR A 180 14.86 -5.38 -14.58
CA THR A 180 13.68 -6.05 -15.11
C THR A 180 14.00 -7.50 -15.40
N ALA A 181 13.07 -8.40 -15.04
CA ALA A 181 13.22 -9.83 -15.27
C ALA A 181 11.90 -10.44 -15.78
N LEU A 182 12.02 -11.34 -16.75
CA LEU A 182 10.94 -12.25 -17.13
C LEU A 182 10.96 -13.44 -16.17
N LEU A 183 9.81 -13.74 -15.55
CA LEU A 183 9.68 -14.90 -14.69
C LEU A 183 9.18 -16.11 -15.48
N PRO A 184 9.62 -17.33 -15.16
CA PRO A 184 9.07 -18.53 -15.75
C PRO A 184 7.57 -18.68 -15.39
N PRO A 185 6.75 -19.30 -16.24
CA PRO A 185 5.41 -19.69 -15.85
C PRO A 185 5.47 -20.72 -14.72
N ASP A 186 4.61 -20.55 -13.71
CA ASP A 186 4.41 -21.51 -12.62
C ASP A 186 3.76 -22.83 -13.10
#